data_AF-A0A1H6QP87-F1
#
_entry.id   AF-A0A1H6QP87-F1
#
_cell.length_a   1.000
_cell.length_b   1.000
_cell.length_c   1.000
_cell.angle_alpha   90.00
_cell.angle_beta   90.00
_cell.angle_gamma   90.00
#
_symmetry.space_group_name_H-M   'P 1'
#
loop_
_entity.id
_entity.type
_entity.pdbx_description
1 polymer ?
#
loop_
_entity_poly.entity_id
_entity_poly.type
_entity_poly.pdbx_seq_one_letter_code
_entity_poly.pdbx_strand_id
1 'polypeptide(L)'
;MIRKMRFKLSITAFSILFCSAFTFAQRLNSSPQKDPSQRIQIAPESVFKSFREAGMKPVNHILTPSEKEKVKNAFMLLPPLHQQILKKHLKSISFMDNMPNTALTSPVGTSGATKMFNITFRASLLDENISQWATWKENTCFNQQADSNYRVRVEGGEMDGIVYVLMHEATHVVDVVTNITPRLTKENAAVKPTEFTKNIWRLMNVPAEPYIDSLLEQTRFRSGKPVPISLSPDIYNQLSKTPFPSLYAMAAWSEDIAELATIHHLTTKLNQPFYIVVTKNNAELAKFEPMKNLLVRQRLDQLSTFYKP
;
A
#
# COMPACT_ATOMS: atom_id res chain seq x y z
N MET A 1 -34.45 35.75 -13.79
CA MET A 1 -33.04 36.16 -13.66
C MET A 1 -32.32 35.14 -12.77
N ILE A 2 -31.84 34.03 -13.34
CA ILE A 2 -31.16 32.95 -12.60
C ILE A 2 -29.82 32.71 -13.28
N ARG A 3 -28.75 33.14 -12.62
CA ARG A 3 -27.37 33.12 -13.12
C ARG A 3 -26.78 31.73 -12.85
N LYS A 4 -26.72 30.88 -13.87
CA LYS A 4 -26.00 29.59 -13.82
C LYS A 4 -24.51 29.86 -13.60
N MET A 5 -24.01 29.55 -12.41
CA MET A 5 -22.60 29.60 -12.09
C MET A 5 -21.90 28.38 -12.69
N ARG A 6 -21.12 28.59 -13.75
CA ARG A 6 -20.25 27.56 -14.34
C ARG A 6 -19.03 27.38 -13.45
N PHE A 7 -18.95 26.25 -12.74
CA PHE A 7 -17.71 25.81 -12.10
C PHE A 7 -16.69 25.47 -13.20
N LYS A 8 -15.62 26.28 -13.31
CA LYS A 8 -14.42 25.91 -14.05
C LYS A 8 -13.59 25.01 -13.13
N LEU A 9 -13.48 23.73 -13.48
CA LEU A 9 -12.50 22.83 -12.89
C LEU A 9 -11.11 23.24 -13.43
N SER A 10 -10.32 23.94 -12.61
CA SER A 10 -8.88 24.04 -12.85
C SER A 10 -8.25 22.71 -12.44
N ILE A 11 -7.78 21.96 -13.43
CA ILE A 11 -6.94 20.79 -13.25
C ILE A 11 -5.56 21.29 -12.78
N THR A 12 -5.27 21.14 -11.50
CA THR A 12 -3.90 21.27 -10.99
C THR A 12 -3.39 19.86 -10.69
N ALA A 13 -2.45 19.43 -11.52
CA ALA A 13 -1.79 18.14 -11.48
C ALA A 13 -0.87 18.01 -10.26
N PHE A 14 -1.07 16.96 -9.45
CA PHE A 14 -0.05 16.06 -8.90
C PHE A 14 -0.73 15.12 -7.87
N SER A 15 -1.38 14.09 -8.37
CA SER A 15 -1.85 12.95 -7.56
C SER A 15 -2.06 11.80 -8.52
N ILE A 16 -0.95 11.24 -9.01
CA ILE A 16 -1.03 9.95 -9.68
C ILE A 16 -1.13 8.90 -8.58
N LEU A 17 -2.36 8.70 -8.08
CA LEU A 17 -2.78 7.39 -7.60
C LEU A 17 -2.66 6.47 -8.82
N PHE A 18 -1.54 5.77 -8.97
CA PHE A 18 -1.51 4.59 -9.82
C PHE A 18 -2.29 3.51 -9.08
N CYS A 19 -3.62 3.59 -9.14
CA CYS A 19 -4.42 2.38 -9.11
C CYS A 19 -3.88 1.51 -10.24
N SER A 20 -3.38 0.32 -9.90
CA SER A 20 -2.84 -0.65 -10.83
C SER A 20 -3.93 -1.16 -11.78
N ALA A 21 -4.22 -0.38 -12.81
CA ALA A 21 -4.95 -0.78 -14.00
C ALA A 21 -4.28 -0.08 -15.19
N PHE A 22 -3.64 -0.88 -16.06
CA PHE A 22 -3.01 -0.47 -17.32
C PHE A 22 -1.62 0.15 -17.26
N THR A 23 -0.63 -0.61 -16.77
CA THR A 23 0.72 -0.54 -17.33
C THR A 23 0.83 -1.49 -18.52
N PHE A 24 1.40 -1.03 -19.64
CA PHE A 24 1.57 -1.83 -20.85
C PHE A 24 2.30 -3.17 -20.59
N ALA A 25 1.71 -4.23 -21.12
CA ALA A 25 2.18 -5.60 -21.13
C ALA A 25 3.63 -5.74 -21.68
N GLN A 26 4.58 -6.18 -20.84
CA GLN A 26 5.98 -6.47 -21.23
C GLN A 26 6.20 -7.91 -21.73
N ARG A 27 7.16 -8.12 -22.65
CA ARG A 27 7.54 -9.44 -23.18
C ARG A 27 8.47 -10.23 -22.25
N LEU A 28 8.30 -11.55 -22.22
CA LEU A 28 9.06 -12.52 -21.42
C LEU A 28 10.46 -12.82 -22.01
N ASN A 29 11.54 -12.47 -21.30
CA ASN A 29 12.91 -12.94 -21.59
C ASN A 29 13.61 -13.39 -20.29
N SER A 30 13.44 -14.66 -19.87
CA SER A 30 14.32 -15.46 -18.96
C SER A 30 13.56 -16.55 -18.19
N SER A 31 14.23 -17.69 -17.93
CA SER A 31 13.76 -18.75 -17.03
C SER A 31 13.85 -18.32 -15.57
N PRO A 32 12.84 -18.57 -14.69
CA PRO A 32 12.87 -18.10 -13.31
C PRO A 32 13.91 -18.88 -12.46
N GLN A 33 14.83 -18.18 -11.81
CA GLN A 33 15.57 -18.74 -10.66
C GLN A 33 14.58 -19.21 -9.59
N LYS A 34 14.86 -20.32 -8.89
CA LYS A 34 13.91 -20.91 -7.93
C LYS A 34 13.56 -19.97 -6.76
N ASP A 35 14.52 -19.15 -6.31
CA ASP A 35 14.34 -18.23 -5.19
C ASP A 35 13.91 -16.83 -5.69
N PRO A 36 12.73 -16.32 -5.29
CA PRO A 36 12.27 -14.97 -5.62
C PRO A 36 13.25 -13.86 -5.24
N SER A 37 13.98 -14.00 -4.14
CA SER A 37 14.92 -12.96 -3.66
C SER A 37 16.11 -12.76 -4.59
N GLN A 38 16.44 -13.78 -5.41
CA GLN A 38 17.53 -13.72 -6.39
C GLN A 38 17.11 -13.08 -7.71
N ARG A 39 15.81 -12.84 -7.92
CA ARG A 39 15.25 -12.25 -9.16
C ARG A 39 15.41 -10.73 -9.21
N ILE A 40 16.46 -10.19 -8.60
CA ILE A 40 16.80 -8.75 -8.62
C ILE A 40 17.30 -8.40 -10.02
N GLN A 41 16.61 -7.49 -10.69
CA GLN A 41 16.92 -7.04 -12.05
C GLN A 41 16.70 -5.53 -12.16
N ILE A 42 17.17 -4.94 -13.26
CA ILE A 42 16.81 -3.56 -13.60
C ILE A 42 15.30 -3.50 -13.83
N ALA A 43 14.66 -2.44 -13.33
CA ALA A 43 13.24 -2.25 -13.58
C ALA A 43 12.97 -2.18 -15.09
N PRO A 44 11.84 -2.72 -15.58
CA PRO A 44 11.56 -2.67 -17.01
C PRO A 44 11.46 -1.23 -17.54
N GLU A 45 11.81 -1.02 -18.81
CA GLU A 45 11.81 0.30 -19.43
C GLU A 45 10.43 0.99 -19.39
N SER A 46 9.34 0.24 -19.42
CA SER A 46 7.99 0.83 -19.30
C SER A 46 7.77 1.50 -17.94
N VAL A 47 8.41 1.00 -16.87
CA VAL A 47 8.36 1.59 -15.52
C VAL A 47 9.19 2.88 -15.47
N PHE A 48 10.41 2.86 -16.04
CA PHE A 48 11.22 4.08 -16.19
C PHE A 48 10.50 5.15 -17.02
N LYS A 49 9.83 4.74 -18.11
CA LYS A 49 9.06 5.61 -18.97
C LYS A 49 7.88 6.24 -18.21
N SER A 50 7.07 5.47 -17.49
CA SER A 50 5.92 6.01 -16.75
C SER A 50 6.32 7.07 -15.72
N PHE A 51 7.46 6.89 -15.05
CA PHE A 51 7.95 7.90 -14.10
C PHE A 51 8.53 9.14 -14.80
N ARG A 52 9.23 9.00 -15.92
CA ARG A 52 9.70 10.16 -16.70
C ARG A 52 8.55 10.98 -17.27
N GLU A 53 7.50 10.33 -17.75
CA GLU A 53 6.28 10.99 -18.23
C GLU A 53 5.55 11.74 -17.11
N ALA A 54 5.67 11.27 -15.86
CA ALA A 54 5.20 11.98 -14.66
C ALA A 54 6.14 13.12 -14.20
N GLY A 55 7.20 13.43 -14.95
CA GLY A 55 8.16 14.50 -14.65
C GLY A 55 9.29 14.11 -13.68
N MET A 56 9.43 12.81 -13.37
CA MET A 56 10.47 12.32 -12.47
C MET A 56 11.76 11.98 -13.22
N LYS A 57 12.86 11.81 -12.48
CA LYS A 57 14.17 11.37 -12.99
C LYS A 57 14.58 10.04 -12.35
N PRO A 58 13.87 8.94 -12.65
CA PRO A 58 14.15 7.63 -12.08
C PRO A 58 15.56 7.16 -12.45
N VAL A 59 16.27 6.58 -11.47
CA VAL A 59 17.59 5.97 -11.68
C VAL A 59 17.57 4.55 -11.15
N ASN A 60 18.19 3.61 -11.88
CA ASN A 60 18.33 2.25 -11.38
C ASN A 60 19.28 2.22 -10.18
N HIS A 61 18.85 1.59 -9.10
CA HIS A 61 19.69 1.38 -7.94
C HIS A 61 20.27 -0.05 -7.96
N ILE A 62 21.60 -0.16 -7.96
CA ILE A 62 22.28 -1.46 -7.90
C ILE A 62 22.54 -1.79 -6.44
N LEU A 63 21.88 -2.84 -5.94
CA LEU A 63 22.02 -3.22 -4.53
C LEU A 63 23.46 -3.65 -4.17
N THR A 64 23.93 -3.13 -3.05
CA THR A 64 25.09 -3.61 -2.31
C THR A 64 24.86 -5.01 -1.71
N PRO A 65 25.90 -5.73 -1.26
CA PRO A 65 25.74 -7.01 -0.59
C PRO A 65 24.86 -6.97 0.67
N SER A 66 24.97 -5.92 1.49
CA SER A 66 24.16 -5.76 2.71
C SER A 66 22.69 -5.56 2.38
N GLU A 67 22.38 -4.76 1.37
CA GLU A 67 21.01 -4.55 0.90
C GLU A 67 20.39 -5.83 0.33
N LYS A 68 21.16 -6.62 -0.42
CA LYS A 68 20.70 -7.93 -0.90
C LYS A 68 20.31 -8.86 0.25
N GLU A 69 21.05 -8.84 1.36
CA GLU A 69 20.71 -9.64 2.53
C GLU A 69 19.43 -9.13 3.21
N LYS A 70 19.21 -7.81 3.31
CA LYS A 70 17.93 -7.25 3.79
C LYS A 70 16.74 -7.74 2.96
N VAL A 71 16.88 -7.72 1.63
CA VAL A 71 15.84 -8.19 0.71
C VAL A 71 15.58 -9.69 0.91
N LYS A 72 16.63 -10.50 0.95
CA LYS A 72 16.52 -11.95 1.20
C LYS A 72 15.84 -12.25 2.53
N ASN A 73 16.22 -11.55 3.60
CA ASN A 73 15.59 -11.67 4.91
C ASN A 73 14.09 -11.32 4.86
N ALA A 74 13.72 -10.24 4.16
CA ALA A 74 12.32 -9.87 3.99
C ALA A 74 11.50 -10.97 3.29
N PHE A 75 12.05 -11.63 2.26
CA PHE A 75 11.38 -12.76 1.60
C PHE A 75 11.19 -13.98 2.52
N MET A 76 12.16 -14.26 3.39
CA MET A 76 12.09 -15.37 4.34
C MET A 76 10.99 -15.17 5.41
N LEU A 77 10.65 -13.91 5.70
CA LEU A 77 9.65 -13.56 6.70
C LEU A 77 8.21 -13.61 6.15
N LEU A 78 8.01 -13.69 4.84
CA LEU A 78 6.67 -13.74 4.25
C LEU A 78 5.89 -14.99 4.70
N PRO A 79 4.54 -14.91 4.80
CA PRO A 79 3.71 -16.10 5.06
C PRO A 79 3.90 -17.21 4.00
N PRO A 80 3.61 -18.48 4.34
CA PRO A 80 3.76 -19.61 3.43
C PRO A 80 3.08 -19.42 2.07
N LEU A 81 1.83 -18.93 2.04
CA LEU A 81 1.11 -18.72 0.79
C LEU A 81 1.80 -17.67 -0.09
N HIS A 82 2.26 -16.57 0.50
CA HIS A 82 3.02 -15.54 -0.22
C HIS A 82 4.30 -16.11 -0.83
N GLN A 83 5.08 -16.86 -0.07
CA GLN A 83 6.29 -17.51 -0.57
C GLN A 83 5.99 -18.46 -1.74
N GLN A 84 4.94 -19.27 -1.63
CA GLN A 84 4.52 -20.19 -2.70
C GLN A 84 4.08 -19.45 -3.96
N ILE A 85 3.25 -18.42 -3.81
CA ILE A 85 2.74 -17.65 -4.94
C ILE A 85 3.88 -16.89 -5.63
N LEU A 86 4.75 -16.21 -4.89
CA LEU A 86 5.85 -15.45 -5.50
C LEU A 86 6.86 -16.35 -6.22
N LYS A 87 7.12 -17.57 -5.74
CA LYS A 87 7.94 -18.56 -6.48
C LYS A 87 7.41 -18.79 -7.90
N LYS A 88 6.10 -18.81 -8.09
CA LYS A 88 5.46 -19.07 -9.39
C LYS A 88 5.14 -17.82 -10.20
N HIS A 89 4.84 -16.70 -9.54
CA HIS A 89 4.23 -15.53 -10.17
C HIS A 89 5.12 -14.28 -10.18
N LEU A 90 6.22 -14.23 -9.41
CA LEU A 90 7.12 -13.08 -9.43
C LEU A 90 8.13 -13.20 -10.57
N LYS A 91 8.10 -12.29 -11.54
CA LYS A 91 9.09 -12.25 -12.62
C LYS A 91 10.41 -11.65 -12.16
N SER A 92 10.35 -10.47 -11.55
CA SER A 92 11.53 -9.78 -11.02
C SER A 92 11.18 -8.81 -9.89
N ILE A 93 12.21 -8.46 -9.13
CA ILE A 93 12.20 -7.30 -8.23
C ILE A 93 13.27 -6.29 -8.68
N SER A 94 13.03 -5.02 -8.44
CA SER A 94 13.93 -3.94 -8.86
C SER A 94 13.90 -2.79 -7.87
N PHE A 95 14.97 -1.99 -7.84
CA PHE A 95 15.13 -0.87 -6.92
C PHE A 95 15.49 0.38 -7.71
N MET A 96 14.85 1.50 -7.35
CA MET A 96 14.98 2.75 -8.08
C MET A 96 15.13 3.93 -7.12
N ASP A 97 16.09 4.80 -7.43
CA ASP A 97 16.21 6.12 -6.81
C ASP A 97 15.25 7.10 -7.48
N ASN A 98 14.89 8.16 -6.75
CA ASN A 98 13.98 9.22 -7.21
C ASN A 98 12.58 8.74 -7.63
N MET A 99 12.10 7.67 -7.00
CA MET A 99 10.73 7.19 -7.13
C MET A 99 9.82 7.92 -6.10
N PRO A 100 8.69 8.52 -6.53
CA PRO A 100 7.81 9.27 -5.61
C PRO A 100 6.97 8.35 -4.72
N ASN A 101 6.69 7.13 -5.18
CA ASN A 101 5.94 6.11 -4.46
C ASN A 101 6.91 5.18 -3.72
N THR A 102 6.40 4.43 -2.75
CA THR A 102 7.23 3.47 -2.00
C THR A 102 7.56 2.23 -2.85
N ALA A 103 6.56 1.70 -3.56
CA ALA A 103 6.73 0.57 -4.46
C ALA A 103 5.66 0.58 -5.57
N LEU A 104 5.82 -0.31 -6.54
CA LEU A 104 4.90 -0.53 -7.65
C LEU A 104 4.92 -2.01 -8.03
N THR A 105 3.78 -2.69 -7.88
CA THR A 105 3.54 -4.00 -8.48
C THR A 105 2.89 -3.85 -9.85
N SER A 106 3.49 -4.44 -10.89
CA SER A 106 2.99 -4.36 -12.27
C SER A 106 2.85 -5.74 -12.91
N PRO A 107 1.76 -6.02 -13.62
CA PRO A 107 1.61 -7.26 -14.38
C PRO A 107 2.55 -7.28 -15.59
N VAL A 108 3.11 -8.44 -15.88
CA VAL A 108 3.87 -8.72 -17.11
C VAL A 108 2.88 -9.15 -18.20
N GLY A 109 3.11 -8.63 -19.40
CA GLY A 109 2.34 -8.97 -20.59
C GLY A 109 2.59 -10.40 -21.02
N THR A 110 1.80 -11.34 -20.51
CA THR A 110 1.96 -12.74 -20.88
C THR A 110 0.97 -13.09 -22.00
N SER A 111 1.52 -13.57 -23.12
CA SER A 111 0.78 -14.34 -24.13
C SER A 111 0.51 -15.78 -23.68
N GLY A 112 0.91 -16.14 -22.45
CA GLY A 112 0.73 -17.45 -21.83
C GLY A 112 -0.28 -17.43 -20.68
N ALA A 113 -0.65 -18.62 -20.17
CA ALA A 113 -1.71 -18.78 -19.19
C ALA A 113 -1.37 -18.31 -17.76
N THR A 114 -0.08 -18.14 -17.41
CA THR A 114 0.35 -17.80 -16.06
C THR A 114 0.57 -16.30 -15.89
N LYS A 115 -0.17 -15.68 -14.97
CA LYS A 115 0.02 -14.27 -14.60
C LYS A 115 1.38 -14.07 -13.93
N MET A 116 2.18 -13.15 -14.42
CA MET A 116 3.51 -12.82 -13.88
C MET A 116 3.56 -11.35 -13.47
N PHE A 117 4.39 -11.00 -12.49
CA PHE A 117 4.46 -9.65 -11.92
C PHE A 117 5.90 -9.16 -11.73
N ASN A 118 6.14 -7.87 -11.93
CA ASN A 118 7.35 -7.22 -11.45
C ASN A 118 7.00 -6.38 -10.22
N ILE A 119 7.90 -6.31 -9.24
CA ILE A 119 7.79 -5.37 -8.13
C ILE A 119 8.99 -4.42 -8.17
N THR A 120 8.71 -3.12 -8.14
CA THR A 120 9.74 -2.07 -8.13
C THR A 120 9.63 -1.30 -6.84
N PHE A 121 10.73 -1.19 -6.08
CA PHE A 121 10.79 -0.47 -4.81
C PHE A 121 11.57 0.83 -4.96
N ARG A 122 11.22 1.84 -4.17
CA ARG A 122 12.09 2.98 -3.89
C ARG A 122 13.29 2.49 -3.10
N ALA A 123 14.50 2.75 -3.58
CA ALA A 123 15.72 2.22 -2.97
C ALA A 123 15.96 2.70 -1.54
N SER A 124 15.65 3.97 -1.24
CA SER A 124 15.84 4.55 0.11
C SER A 124 15.07 3.82 1.22
N LEU A 125 14.09 2.98 0.87
CA LEU A 125 13.39 2.10 1.82
C LEU A 125 14.35 1.13 2.53
N LEU A 126 15.48 0.80 1.91
CA LEU A 126 16.49 -0.09 2.47
C LEU A 126 17.29 0.55 3.62
N ASP A 127 17.20 1.87 3.77
CA ASP A 127 17.84 2.65 4.83
C ASP A 127 16.88 3.01 5.98
N GLU A 128 15.59 2.70 5.83
CA GLU A 128 14.53 3.04 6.77
C GLU A 128 14.10 1.78 7.55
N ASN A 129 13.81 1.92 8.85
CA ASN A 129 13.01 0.94 9.58
C ASN A 129 11.50 1.18 9.34
N ILE A 130 10.65 0.24 9.78
CA ILE A 130 9.19 0.34 9.58
C ILE A 130 8.63 1.63 10.21
N SER A 131 9.07 1.99 11.42
CA SER A 131 8.58 3.19 12.13
C SER A 131 8.90 4.48 11.36
N GLN A 132 10.14 4.61 10.84
CA GLN A 132 10.60 5.74 10.07
C GLN A 132 9.82 5.88 8.77
N TRP A 133 9.75 4.80 7.99
CA TRP A 133 9.04 4.78 6.72
C TRP A 133 7.55 5.04 6.89
N ALA A 134 6.89 4.35 7.83
CA ALA A 134 5.45 4.49 8.06
C ALA A 134 5.11 5.89 8.58
N THR A 135 5.94 6.46 9.46
CA THR A 135 5.81 7.85 9.90
C THR A 135 5.91 8.81 8.72
N TRP A 136 6.91 8.65 7.85
CA TRP A 136 7.05 9.48 6.66
C TRP A 136 5.81 9.37 5.74
N LYS A 137 5.35 8.13 5.44
CA LYS A 137 4.17 7.86 4.61
C LYS A 137 2.93 8.54 5.18
N GLU A 138 2.69 8.38 6.48
CA GLU A 138 1.50 8.90 7.14
C GLU A 138 1.51 10.42 7.17
N ASN A 139 2.68 11.04 7.41
CA ASN A 139 2.83 12.49 7.41
C ASN A 139 2.59 13.12 6.02
N THR A 140 2.62 12.34 4.93
CA THR A 140 2.22 12.86 3.61
C THR A 140 0.74 13.24 3.53
N CYS A 141 -0.11 12.76 4.45
CA CYS A 141 -1.52 13.14 4.55
C CYS A 141 -1.73 14.55 5.08
N PHE A 142 -0.71 15.19 5.66
CA PHE A 142 -0.88 16.42 6.42
C PHE A 142 0.01 17.55 5.89
N ASN A 143 -0.51 18.78 5.94
CA ASN A 143 0.29 19.97 5.80
C ASN A 143 0.88 20.36 7.17
N GLN A 144 2.18 20.06 7.34
CA GLN A 144 2.94 20.35 8.55
C GLN A 144 3.14 21.85 8.81
N GLN A 145 3.12 22.67 7.76
CA GLN A 145 3.35 24.12 7.89
C GLN A 145 2.17 24.83 8.55
N ALA A 146 1.02 24.18 8.68
CA ALA A 146 -0.17 24.76 9.28
C ALA A 146 -0.06 24.92 10.81
N ASP A 147 0.64 24.00 11.51
CA ASP A 147 0.90 24.08 12.95
C ASP A 147 2.04 23.12 13.34
N SER A 148 3.21 23.67 13.66
CA SER A 148 4.42 22.90 13.99
C SER A 148 4.38 22.20 15.35
N ASN A 149 3.37 22.48 16.18
CA ASN A 149 3.23 21.86 17.50
C ASN A 149 2.64 20.46 17.44
N TYR A 150 1.94 20.12 16.35
CA TYR A 150 1.40 18.79 16.13
C TYR A 150 2.47 17.86 15.55
N ARG A 151 2.43 16.59 15.94
CA ARG A 151 3.23 15.52 15.34
C ARG A 151 2.40 14.26 15.20
N VAL A 152 2.51 13.61 14.04
CA VAL A 152 1.99 12.26 13.79
C VAL A 152 3.19 11.32 13.71
N ARG A 153 3.16 10.23 14.49
CA ARG A 153 4.18 9.18 14.48
C ARG A 153 3.53 7.82 14.33
N VAL A 154 4.24 6.91 13.67
CA VAL A 154 3.89 5.49 13.63
C VAL A 154 4.97 4.70 14.37
N GLU A 155 4.56 3.94 15.37
CA GLU A 155 5.40 2.98 16.09
C GLU A 155 5.21 1.62 15.43
N GLY A 156 6.10 1.30 14.47
CA GLY A 156 6.07 0.09 13.65
C GLY A 156 7.17 -0.93 13.97
N GLY A 157 7.99 -0.65 14.98
CA GLY A 157 9.17 -1.44 15.33
C GLY A 157 10.43 -1.06 14.56
N GLU A 158 11.48 -1.87 14.76
CA GLU A 158 12.84 -1.62 14.28
C GLU A 158 13.25 -2.52 13.11
N MET A 159 12.35 -3.40 12.64
CA MET A 159 12.61 -4.18 11.44
C MET A 159 12.80 -3.27 10.22
N ASP A 160 13.56 -3.72 9.23
CA ASP A 160 13.77 -2.97 7.99
C ASP A 160 12.43 -2.69 7.29
N GLY A 161 12.25 -1.47 6.78
CA GLY A 161 11.02 -1.02 6.12
C GLY A 161 10.61 -1.90 4.94
N ILE A 162 11.59 -2.49 4.24
CA ILE A 162 11.35 -3.45 3.16
C ILE A 162 10.52 -4.66 3.60
N VAL A 163 10.55 -5.07 4.88
CA VAL A 163 9.71 -6.16 5.39
C VAL A 163 8.24 -5.81 5.28
N TYR A 164 7.84 -4.60 5.70
CA TYR A 164 6.46 -4.12 5.58
C TYR A 164 6.06 -4.04 4.10
N VAL A 165 6.85 -3.32 3.30
CA VAL A 165 6.46 -2.98 1.94
C VAL A 165 6.45 -4.23 1.05
N LEU A 166 7.43 -5.13 1.19
CA LEU A 166 7.41 -6.39 0.44
C LEU A 166 6.18 -7.22 0.79
N MET A 167 5.79 -7.31 2.07
CA MET A 167 4.59 -8.03 2.49
C MET A 167 3.32 -7.40 1.88
N HIS A 168 3.24 -6.08 1.84
CA HIS A 168 2.15 -5.35 1.20
C HIS A 168 2.08 -5.67 -0.32
N GLU A 169 3.17 -5.49 -1.05
CA GLU A 169 3.22 -5.75 -2.51
C GLU A 169 3.01 -7.23 -2.85
N ALA A 170 3.55 -8.13 -2.03
CA ALA A 170 3.32 -9.56 -2.18
C ALA A 170 1.85 -9.93 -1.98
N THR A 171 1.15 -9.23 -1.08
CA THR A 171 -0.28 -9.45 -0.86
C THR A 171 -1.10 -9.03 -2.07
N HIS A 172 -0.72 -7.97 -2.79
CA HIS A 172 -1.34 -7.64 -4.08
C HIS A 172 -1.20 -8.79 -5.09
N VAL A 173 -0.02 -9.40 -5.19
CA VAL A 173 0.18 -10.56 -6.07
C VAL A 173 -0.68 -11.75 -5.64
N VAL A 174 -0.74 -12.06 -4.34
CA VAL A 174 -1.57 -13.14 -3.81
C VAL A 174 -3.05 -12.89 -4.08
N ASP A 175 -3.55 -11.69 -3.79
CA ASP A 175 -4.93 -11.29 -4.04
C ASP A 175 -5.27 -11.49 -5.53
N VAL A 176 -4.39 -11.05 -6.42
CA VAL A 176 -4.58 -11.21 -7.85
C VAL A 176 -4.59 -12.71 -8.23
N VAL A 177 -3.74 -13.56 -7.67
CA VAL A 177 -3.74 -14.98 -8.04
C VAL A 177 -4.95 -15.73 -7.45
N THR A 178 -5.42 -15.35 -6.27
CA THR A 178 -6.41 -16.11 -5.49
C THR A 178 -7.82 -15.50 -5.49
N ASN A 179 -7.97 -14.28 -5.99
CA ASN A 179 -9.21 -13.51 -6.05
C ASN A 179 -9.85 -13.30 -4.67
N ILE A 180 -9.05 -12.81 -3.70
CA ILE A 180 -9.55 -12.47 -2.36
C ILE A 180 -10.49 -11.27 -2.46
N THR A 181 -10.13 -10.27 -3.27
CA THR A 181 -10.96 -9.14 -3.63
C THR A 181 -11.61 -9.36 -5.01
N PRO A 182 -12.75 -8.68 -5.30
CA PRO A 182 -13.42 -8.83 -6.57
C PRO A 182 -12.55 -8.37 -7.75
N ARG A 183 -12.70 -9.06 -8.90
CA ARG A 183 -12.02 -8.69 -10.15
C ARG A 183 -12.88 -7.77 -10.99
N LEU A 184 -12.36 -6.58 -11.26
CA LEU A 184 -12.94 -5.70 -12.27
C LEU A 184 -12.66 -6.25 -13.66
N THR A 185 -13.72 -6.58 -14.39
CA THR A 185 -13.64 -6.87 -15.84
C THR A 185 -13.81 -5.59 -16.67
N LYS A 186 -14.40 -4.54 -16.08
CA LYS A 186 -14.54 -3.17 -16.60
C LYS A 186 -14.52 -2.17 -15.44
N GLU A 187 -14.07 -0.95 -15.69
CA GLU A 187 -14.12 0.16 -14.71
C GLU A 187 -15.57 0.42 -14.27
N ASN A 188 -15.79 0.65 -12.97
CA ASN A 188 -17.10 0.95 -12.36
C ASN A 188 -18.20 -0.11 -12.51
N ALA A 189 -17.86 -1.35 -12.88
CA ALA A 189 -18.82 -2.44 -12.87
C ALA A 189 -19.19 -2.82 -11.43
N ALA A 190 -20.48 -3.01 -11.15
CA ALA A 190 -20.91 -3.69 -9.94
C ALA A 190 -20.39 -5.13 -9.99
N VAL A 191 -19.46 -5.48 -9.11
CA VAL A 191 -18.93 -6.85 -9.00
C VAL A 191 -19.51 -7.50 -7.75
N LYS A 192 -19.84 -8.78 -7.84
CA LYS A 192 -20.27 -9.58 -6.70
C LYS A 192 -19.23 -9.46 -5.58
N PRO A 193 -19.61 -9.08 -4.35
CA PRO A 193 -18.67 -9.00 -3.23
C PRO A 193 -18.10 -10.39 -2.91
N THR A 194 -16.85 -10.42 -2.48
CA THR A 194 -16.24 -11.60 -1.87
C THR A 194 -16.52 -11.58 -0.37
N GLU A 195 -16.22 -12.65 0.35
CA GLU A 195 -16.32 -12.64 1.83
C GLU A 195 -15.46 -11.54 2.46
N PHE A 196 -14.36 -11.16 1.80
CA PHE A 196 -13.50 -10.06 2.26
C PHE A 196 -14.14 -8.68 2.12
N THR A 197 -14.83 -8.42 1.01
CA THR A 197 -15.38 -7.09 0.71
C THR A 197 -16.83 -6.91 1.15
N LYS A 198 -17.55 -8.01 1.41
CA LYS A 198 -18.95 -8.01 1.82
C LYS A 198 -19.15 -7.15 3.08
N ASN A 199 -20.08 -6.21 3.00
CA ASN A 199 -20.42 -5.23 4.06
C ASN A 199 -19.29 -4.28 4.47
N ILE A 200 -18.13 -4.32 3.80
CA ILE A 200 -17.00 -3.40 4.04
C ILE A 200 -16.86 -2.41 2.88
N TRP A 201 -17.02 -2.90 1.65
CA TRP A 201 -16.89 -2.15 0.42
C TRP A 201 -18.16 -2.22 -0.42
N ARG A 202 -18.60 -1.07 -0.92
CA ARG A 202 -19.71 -0.95 -1.89
C ARG A 202 -19.19 -1.04 -3.32
N LEU A 203 -18.08 -0.35 -3.61
CA LEU A 203 -17.35 -0.38 -4.88
C LEU A 203 -15.84 -0.53 -4.59
N MET A 204 -15.02 -0.67 -5.64
CA MET A 204 -13.56 -0.86 -5.50
C MET A 204 -12.91 0.14 -4.54
N ASN A 205 -13.33 1.40 -4.60
CA ASN A 205 -12.80 2.52 -3.82
C ASN A 205 -13.89 3.28 -3.07
N VAL A 206 -15.03 2.64 -2.77
CA VAL A 206 -16.10 3.26 -1.98
C VAL A 206 -16.48 2.33 -0.83
N PRO A 207 -16.25 2.72 0.43
CA PRO A 207 -16.68 1.95 1.60
C PRO A 207 -18.19 1.71 1.61
N ALA A 208 -18.62 0.73 2.41
CA ALA A 208 -20.02 0.57 2.75
C ALA A 208 -20.54 1.79 3.53
N GLU A 209 -21.83 2.11 3.37
CA GLU A 209 -22.49 3.31 3.96
C GLU A 209 -22.13 3.59 5.43
N PRO A 210 -22.09 2.60 6.36
CA PRO A 210 -21.77 2.87 7.77
C PRO A 210 -20.35 3.39 8.01
N TYR A 211 -19.46 3.26 7.03
CA TYR A 211 -18.03 3.61 7.12
C TYR A 211 -17.66 4.80 6.23
N ILE A 212 -18.65 5.48 5.64
CA ILE A 212 -18.43 6.73 4.92
C ILE A 212 -18.47 7.88 5.93
N ASP A 213 -17.35 8.61 6.05
CA ASP A 213 -17.22 9.77 6.92
C ASP A 213 -16.61 10.93 6.14
N SER A 214 -17.19 12.13 6.29
CA SER A 214 -16.82 13.30 5.49
C SER A 214 -15.41 13.82 5.78
N LEU A 215 -14.87 13.57 6.98
CA LEU A 215 -13.50 13.94 7.33
C LEU A 215 -12.51 12.91 6.75
N LEU A 216 -12.83 11.62 6.83
CA LEU A 216 -12.00 10.56 6.24
C LEU A 216 -11.90 10.68 4.71
N GLU A 217 -12.99 11.04 4.02
CA GLU A 217 -13.00 11.26 2.57
C GLU A 217 -12.11 12.44 2.12
N GLN A 218 -11.77 13.37 3.01
CA GLN A 218 -10.89 14.50 2.70
C GLN A 218 -9.41 14.13 2.79
N THR A 219 -9.05 13.03 3.45
CA THR A 219 -7.65 12.61 3.62
C THR A 219 -6.97 12.37 2.27
N ARG A 220 -5.63 12.53 2.23
CA ARG A 220 -4.87 12.44 0.97
C ARG A 220 -5.08 11.12 0.22
N PHE A 221 -5.22 10.00 0.91
CA PHE A 221 -5.41 8.70 0.26
C PHE A 221 -6.80 8.52 -0.37
N ARG A 222 -7.76 9.38 -0.03
CA ARG A 222 -9.10 9.45 -0.62
C ARG A 222 -9.22 10.59 -1.63
N SER A 223 -8.77 11.79 -1.28
CA SER A 223 -8.98 13.03 -2.05
C SER A 223 -7.78 13.43 -2.94
N GLY A 224 -6.62 12.82 -2.74
CA GLY A 224 -5.34 13.24 -3.34
C GLY A 224 -4.68 14.45 -2.65
N LYS A 225 -5.34 15.11 -1.70
CA LYS A 225 -4.84 16.36 -1.11
C LYS A 225 -4.48 16.21 0.37
N PRO A 226 -3.35 16.77 0.82
CA PRO A 226 -3.08 16.84 2.25
C PRO A 226 -4.07 17.78 2.95
N VAL A 227 -4.37 17.48 4.21
CA VAL A 227 -5.25 18.28 5.08
C VAL A 227 -4.43 18.95 6.20
N PRO A 228 -4.95 19.98 6.89
CA PRO A 228 -4.23 20.56 8.03
C PRO A 228 -3.90 19.52 9.10
N ILE A 229 -2.66 19.51 9.62
CA ILE A 229 -2.25 18.54 10.65
C ILE A 229 -3.06 18.64 11.95
N SER A 230 -3.65 19.80 12.24
CA SER A 230 -4.53 20.00 13.39
C SER A 230 -5.78 19.12 13.37
N LEU A 231 -6.18 18.58 12.21
CA LEU A 231 -7.27 17.62 12.08
C LEU A 231 -6.87 16.17 12.40
N SER A 232 -5.57 15.90 12.57
CA SER A 232 -5.08 14.54 12.78
C SER A 232 -5.71 13.81 13.97
N PRO A 233 -5.96 14.42 15.16
CA PRO A 233 -6.64 13.71 16.25
C PRO A 233 -8.03 13.22 15.84
N ASP A 234 -8.84 14.08 15.23
CA ASP A 234 -10.19 13.76 14.80
C ASP A 234 -10.21 12.70 13.70
N ILE A 235 -9.27 12.78 12.75
CA ILE A 235 -9.10 11.79 11.67
C ILE A 235 -8.88 10.39 12.24
N TYR A 236 -7.95 10.21 13.18
CA TYR A 236 -7.72 8.88 13.77
C TYR A 236 -8.85 8.43 14.70
N ASN A 237 -9.54 9.37 15.36
CA ASN A 237 -10.76 9.06 16.10
C ASN A 237 -11.87 8.54 15.16
N GLN A 238 -12.04 9.12 13.98
CA GLN A 238 -13.02 8.61 13.00
C GLN A 238 -12.56 7.29 12.39
N LEU A 239 -11.27 7.14 12.05
CA LEU A 239 -10.72 5.87 11.55
C LEU A 239 -10.99 4.73 12.53
N SER A 240 -10.90 5.00 13.85
CA SER A 240 -11.18 4.02 14.90
C SER A 240 -12.62 3.49 14.91
N LYS A 241 -13.55 4.14 14.20
CA LYS A 241 -14.94 3.70 14.06
C LYS A 241 -15.18 2.91 12.76
N THR A 242 -14.11 2.55 12.06
CA THR A 242 -14.16 1.82 10.79
C THR A 242 -13.44 0.47 10.91
N PRO A 243 -13.70 -0.48 9.99
CA PRO A 243 -12.99 -1.76 9.93
C PRO A 243 -11.60 -1.67 9.27
N PHE A 244 -11.10 -0.46 8.94
CA PHE A 244 -9.87 -0.27 8.19
C PHE A 244 -8.65 -0.15 9.12
N PRO A 245 -7.55 -0.87 8.84
CA PRO A 245 -6.37 -0.88 9.71
C PRO A 245 -5.44 0.33 9.54
N SER A 246 -5.64 1.17 8.52
CA SER A 246 -4.86 2.38 8.27
C SER A 246 -5.67 3.36 7.39
N LEU A 247 -5.24 4.63 7.30
CA LEU A 247 -5.83 5.57 6.33
C LEU A 247 -5.63 5.09 4.89
N TYR A 248 -4.49 4.46 4.60
CA TYR A 248 -4.18 3.97 3.25
C TYR A 248 -5.08 2.81 2.84
N ALA A 249 -5.46 1.93 3.79
CA ALA A 249 -6.41 0.84 3.56
C ALA A 249 -7.77 1.34 3.04
N MET A 250 -8.14 2.60 3.32
CA MET A 250 -9.38 3.21 2.80
C MET A 250 -9.30 3.61 1.32
N ALA A 251 -8.14 3.53 0.67
CA ALA A 251 -7.99 3.93 -0.73
C ALA A 251 -8.78 3.01 -1.68
N ALA A 252 -8.65 1.69 -1.51
CA ALA A 252 -9.36 0.67 -2.27
C ALA A 252 -9.35 -0.68 -1.56
N TRP A 253 -10.22 -1.61 -1.96
CA TRP A 253 -10.27 -2.96 -1.36
C TRP A 253 -8.95 -3.74 -1.49
N SER A 254 -8.10 -3.43 -2.48
CA SER A 254 -6.82 -4.09 -2.71
C SER A 254 -5.80 -3.59 -1.71
N GLU A 255 -5.81 -2.28 -1.44
CA GLU A 255 -4.98 -1.67 -0.41
C GLU A 255 -5.42 -2.13 0.98
N ASP A 256 -6.72 -2.32 1.19
CA ASP A 256 -7.28 -2.84 2.44
C ASP A 256 -6.75 -4.23 2.78
N ILE A 257 -6.83 -5.21 1.86
CA ILE A 257 -6.27 -6.54 2.13
C ILE A 257 -4.76 -6.49 2.33
N ALA A 258 -4.04 -5.69 1.54
CA ALA A 258 -2.59 -5.57 1.63
C ALA A 258 -2.14 -4.97 2.97
N GLU A 259 -2.76 -3.89 3.41
CA GLU A 259 -2.48 -3.26 4.72
C GLU A 259 -2.91 -4.17 5.87
N LEU A 260 -4.11 -4.76 5.81
CA LEU A 260 -4.62 -5.63 6.87
C LEU A 260 -3.75 -6.86 7.07
N ALA A 261 -3.39 -7.55 5.99
CA ALA A 261 -2.52 -8.72 6.04
C ALA A 261 -1.13 -8.36 6.58
N THR A 262 -0.57 -7.24 6.14
CA THR A 262 0.76 -6.78 6.54
C THR A 262 0.81 -6.41 8.02
N ILE A 263 -0.08 -5.53 8.48
CA ILE A 263 -0.12 -5.08 9.87
C ILE A 263 -0.41 -6.25 10.81
N HIS A 264 -1.34 -7.15 10.44
CA HIS A 264 -1.59 -8.36 11.21
C HIS A 264 -0.36 -9.27 11.29
N HIS A 265 0.34 -9.47 10.18
CA HIS A 265 1.54 -10.32 10.14
C HIS A 265 2.65 -9.76 11.03
N LEU A 266 2.95 -8.46 10.88
CA LEU A 266 3.97 -7.77 11.68
C LEU A 266 3.70 -7.89 13.18
N THR A 267 2.46 -7.63 13.59
CA THR A 267 2.08 -7.59 15.00
C THR A 267 1.93 -8.96 15.64
N THR A 268 1.37 -9.94 14.92
CA THR A 268 1.02 -11.24 15.51
C THR A 268 2.03 -12.35 15.23
N LYS A 269 2.82 -12.24 14.16
CA LYS A 269 3.82 -13.25 13.77
C LYS A 269 5.24 -12.78 14.00
N LEU A 270 5.51 -11.50 13.78
CA LEU A 270 6.86 -10.93 13.92
C LEU A 270 7.03 -10.10 15.21
N ASN A 271 6.00 -10.03 16.05
CA ASN A 271 6.00 -9.34 17.35
C ASN A 271 6.45 -7.87 17.28
N GLN A 272 6.15 -7.18 16.18
CA GLN A 272 6.40 -5.74 16.06
C GLN A 272 5.20 -4.94 16.58
N PRO A 273 5.40 -3.78 17.21
CA PRO A 273 4.29 -2.86 17.45
C PRO A 273 3.77 -2.33 16.12
N PHE A 274 2.50 -1.95 16.08
CA PHE A 274 1.98 -1.11 15.01
C PHE A 274 0.83 -0.24 15.55
N TYR A 275 1.12 1.03 15.83
CA TYR A 275 0.12 2.01 16.20
C TYR A 275 0.55 3.41 15.79
N ILE A 276 -0.45 4.28 15.65
CA ILE A 276 -0.28 5.68 15.28
C ILE A 276 -0.53 6.53 16.51
N VAL A 277 0.31 7.53 16.75
CA VAL A 277 0.16 8.50 17.85
C VAL A 277 0.14 9.91 17.26
N VAL A 278 -0.84 10.69 17.70
CA VAL A 278 -0.88 12.14 17.48
C VAL A 278 -0.54 12.83 18.77
N THR A 279 0.42 13.75 18.71
CA THR A 279 0.79 14.59 19.85
C THR A 279 0.68 16.07 19.50
N LYS A 280 0.45 16.90 20.52
CA LYS A 280 0.60 18.36 20.46
C LYS A 280 1.41 18.83 21.66
N ASN A 281 2.48 19.58 21.44
CA ASN A 281 3.40 19.98 22.53
C ASN A 281 3.86 18.77 23.37
N ASN A 282 4.12 17.64 22.70
CA ASN A 282 4.46 16.34 23.30
C ASN A 282 3.38 15.66 24.15
N ALA A 283 2.18 16.24 24.29
CA ALA A 283 1.03 15.58 24.91
C ALA A 283 0.28 14.72 23.87
N GLU A 284 0.00 13.46 24.19
CA GLU A 284 -0.80 12.57 23.34
C GLU A 284 -2.26 13.07 23.26
N LEU A 285 -2.76 13.26 22.04
CA LEU A 285 -4.13 13.67 21.76
C LEU A 285 -5.00 12.54 21.21
N ALA A 286 -4.39 11.62 20.46
CA ALA A 286 -5.06 10.47 19.90
C ALA A 286 -4.06 9.33 19.68
N LYS A 287 -4.56 8.11 19.78
CA LYS A 287 -3.81 6.88 19.48
C LYS A 287 -4.72 5.91 18.75
N PHE A 288 -4.24 5.38 17.63
CA PHE A 288 -4.93 4.35 16.87
C PHE A 288 -4.07 3.10 16.76
N GLU A 289 -4.57 2.00 17.32
CA GLU A 289 -3.91 0.70 17.32
C GLU A 289 -4.82 -0.33 16.61
N PRO A 290 -4.62 -0.57 15.30
CA PRO A 290 -5.56 -1.30 14.48
C PRO A 290 -5.82 -2.73 14.97
N MET A 291 -4.81 -3.40 15.52
CA MET A 291 -4.97 -4.78 16.01
C MET A 291 -5.71 -4.88 17.35
N LYS A 292 -5.94 -3.75 18.04
CA LYS A 292 -6.84 -3.68 19.21
C LYS A 292 -8.24 -3.19 18.85
N ASN A 293 -8.45 -2.66 17.65
CA ASN A 293 -9.74 -2.17 17.20
C ASN A 293 -10.74 -3.32 16.97
N LEU A 294 -11.94 -3.22 17.55
CA LEU A 294 -12.94 -4.29 17.48
C LEU A 294 -13.37 -4.62 16.04
N LEU A 295 -13.60 -3.62 15.20
CA LEU A 295 -14.08 -3.78 13.83
C LEU A 295 -12.99 -4.37 12.92
N VAL A 296 -11.73 -3.98 13.13
CA VAL A 296 -10.58 -4.58 12.43
C VAL A 296 -10.41 -6.04 12.86
N ARG A 297 -10.51 -6.33 14.17
CA ARG A 297 -10.33 -7.69 14.73
C ARG A 297 -11.33 -8.71 14.18
N GLN A 298 -12.58 -8.30 13.94
CA GLN A 298 -13.62 -9.15 13.34
C GLN A 298 -13.25 -9.70 11.94
N ARG A 299 -12.24 -9.13 11.30
CA ARG A 299 -11.81 -9.50 9.94
C ARG A 299 -10.60 -10.43 9.93
N LEU A 300 -9.90 -10.59 11.06
CA LEU A 300 -8.59 -11.27 11.09
C LEU A 300 -8.66 -12.76 10.76
N ASP A 301 -9.76 -13.44 11.08
CA ASP A 301 -9.93 -14.87 10.78
C ASP A 301 -9.87 -15.15 9.26
N GLN A 302 -10.24 -14.15 8.44
CA GLN A 302 -10.17 -14.24 6.98
C GLN A 302 -8.72 -14.34 6.48
N LEU A 303 -7.74 -13.88 7.26
CA LEU A 303 -6.31 -13.91 6.92
C LEU A 303 -5.68 -15.30 7.16
N SER A 304 -6.39 -16.22 7.82
CA SER A 304 -5.89 -17.57 8.11
C SER A 304 -5.44 -18.31 6.85
N THR A 305 -6.03 -18.00 5.69
CA THR A 305 -5.66 -18.57 4.39
C THR A 305 -4.19 -18.32 4.03
N PHE A 306 -3.58 -17.21 4.45
CA PHE A 306 -2.18 -16.89 4.15
C PHE A 306 -1.17 -17.79 4.86
N TYR A 307 -1.60 -18.43 5.95
CA TYR A 307 -0.74 -19.20 6.85
C TYR A 307 -0.91 -20.71 6.70
N LYS A 308 -1.80 -21.16 5.83
CA LYS A 308 -1.92 -22.59 5.50
C LYS A 308 -0.72 -23.00 4.62
N PRO A 309 -0.06 -24.12 4.92
CA PRO A 309 1.12 -24.58 4.18
C PRO A 309 0.81 -25.04 2.75
#